data_AF-A0A3N2BG97-F1
#
_entry.id   AF-A0A3N2BG97-F1
#
_cell.length_a   1.000
_cell.length_b   1.000
_cell.length_c   1.000
_cell.angle_alpha   90.00
_cell.angle_beta   90.00
_cell.angle_gamma   90.00
#
_symmetry.space_group_name_H-M   'P 1'
#
loop_
_entity.id
_entity.type
_entity.pdbx_description
1 polymer ?
#
loop_
_entity_poly.entity_id
_entity_poly.type
_entity_poly.pdbx_seq_one_letter_code
_entity_poly.pdbx_strand_id
1 'polypeptide(L)'
;MNGIGGPVLTIVAILLVIFAAVTIWRAVRIVPQTVALIVERLGRYQTTFHAGLHVLIPFVDKVRAGVDLREQVVSFPPQPVITSDNLVVSIDTVLYFQVTDPKAATYEIANYITGIEQLTVTTLRNVIGSMDLEQTLTSRDQINGQLRGVLDEATGRWGIRVNRVELKSIDPPQSIQGSMEQQMRAERDRRAAILTAEGVKQSQILTAEGEKQAAILTAEGEAQAAILRAQGESRAILQVFDAIHRGKPDPRLLAYQYLQKLPEIANGESSKMWIVPTEFTAALNGITQGFGGGSSNSSFGDSGDSGGDYEHPNVEFGEHESPAMATALAEATLEDPDAALKRAQGEAQDAADVAEKASDRTSSSRVKKREAGGAAPQAESAVPPVPEAEDATRFGPPAGEQQGDGGEPGQPPQ
;
A
#
# COMPACT_ATOMS: atom_id res chain seq x y z
N MET A 1 46.53 -47.46 87.80
CA MET A 1 46.65 -46.07 87.29
C MET A 1 46.11 -46.02 85.86
N ASN A 2 44.80 -46.22 85.69
CA ASN A 2 44.13 -46.14 84.39
C ASN A 2 43.00 -45.14 84.58
N GLY A 3 42.96 -44.03 83.84
CA GLY A 3 41.79 -43.16 83.91
C GLY A 3 41.86 -41.78 83.27
N ILE A 4 43.05 -41.21 83.03
CA ILE A 4 43.15 -39.83 82.49
C ILE A 4 43.58 -39.84 81.02
N GLY A 5 44.37 -40.82 80.57
CA GLY A 5 44.81 -40.91 79.17
C GLY A 5 43.69 -41.27 78.18
N GLY A 6 42.73 -42.09 78.60
CA GLY A 6 41.57 -42.50 77.78
C GLY A 6 40.65 -41.34 77.37
N PRO A 7 40.11 -40.54 78.31
CA PRO A 7 39.25 -39.41 77.97
C PRO A 7 40.00 -38.28 77.25
N VAL A 8 41.29 -38.07 77.53
CA VAL A 8 42.09 -37.06 76.82
C VAL A 8 42.32 -37.47 75.36
N LEU A 9 42.63 -38.74 75.08
CA LEU A 9 42.82 -39.24 73.72
C LEU A 9 41.52 -39.15 72.90
N THR A 10 40.37 -39.48 73.50
CA THR A 10 39.07 -39.37 72.81
C THR A 10 38.70 -37.92 72.50
N ILE A 11 38.96 -36.99 73.43
CA ILE A 11 38.75 -35.55 73.20
C ILE A 11 39.63 -35.03 72.05
N VAL A 12 40.92 -35.39 72.03
CA VAL A 12 41.84 -35.00 70.95
C VAL A 12 41.40 -35.57 69.60
N ALA A 13 40.98 -36.84 69.55
CA ALA A 13 40.48 -37.46 68.34
C ALA A 13 39.20 -36.76 67.83
N ILE A 14 38.27 -36.44 68.72
CA ILE A 14 37.04 -35.68 68.38
C ILE A 14 37.39 -34.30 67.82
N LEU A 15 38.33 -33.57 68.44
CA LEU A 15 38.78 -32.27 67.94
C LEU A 15 39.43 -32.36 66.56
N LEU A 16 40.23 -33.39 66.30
CA LEU A 16 40.85 -33.63 65.00
C LEU A 16 39.80 -33.92 63.92
N VAL A 17 38.79 -34.74 64.24
CA VAL A 17 37.68 -35.03 63.33
C VAL A 17 36.84 -33.78 63.05
N ILE A 18 36.53 -32.98 64.08
CA ILE A 18 35.83 -31.70 63.91
C ILE A 18 36.66 -30.75 63.05
N PHE A 19 37.96 -30.62 63.33
CA PHE A 19 38.88 -29.79 62.54
C PHE A 19 38.92 -30.23 61.07
N ALA A 20 39.04 -31.53 60.81
CA ALA A 20 39.01 -32.08 59.46
C ALA A 20 37.66 -31.81 58.77
N ALA A 21 36.54 -32.02 59.46
CA ALA A 21 35.20 -31.76 58.93
C ALA A 21 34.99 -30.28 58.58
N VAL A 22 35.42 -29.35 59.45
CA VAL A 22 35.34 -27.90 59.20
C VAL A 22 36.25 -27.50 58.03
N THR A 23 37.43 -28.09 57.93
CA THR A 23 38.40 -27.84 56.85
C THR A 23 37.83 -28.28 55.50
N ILE A 24 37.26 -29.49 55.42
CA ILE A 24 36.62 -30.02 54.20
C ILE A 24 35.39 -29.17 53.83
N TRP A 25 34.55 -28.82 54.81
CA TRP A 25 33.36 -28.01 54.57
C TRP A 25 33.71 -26.60 54.05
N ARG A 26 34.78 -25.98 54.56
CA ARG A 26 35.27 -24.69 54.04
C ARG A 26 36.01 -24.80 52.71
N ALA A 27 36.58 -25.97 52.40
CA ALA A 27 37.31 -26.20 51.17
C ALA A 27 36.36 -26.29 49.97
N VAL A 28 35.22 -26.95 50.12
CA VAL A 28 34.28 -27.14 49.01
C VAL A 28 33.46 -25.87 48.78
N ARG A 29 33.54 -25.30 47.57
CA ARG A 29 32.74 -24.14 47.16
C ARG A 29 32.11 -24.37 45.80
N ILE A 30 30.82 -24.02 45.70
CA ILE A 30 30.05 -24.12 44.46
C ILE A 30 29.99 -22.73 43.83
N VAL A 31 30.42 -22.63 42.58
CA VAL A 31 30.42 -21.38 41.81
C VAL A 31 29.24 -21.40 40.83
N PRO A 32 28.33 -20.41 40.87
CA PRO A 32 27.22 -20.30 39.92
C PRO A 32 27.72 -20.09 38.48
N GLN A 33 26.87 -20.44 37.51
CA GLN A 33 27.17 -20.24 36.08
C GLN A 33 27.40 -18.77 35.68
N THR A 34 26.76 -17.84 36.40
CA THR A 34 26.75 -16.42 36.05
C THR A 34 27.94 -15.64 36.59
N VAL A 35 28.76 -16.23 37.48
CA VAL A 35 29.83 -15.53 38.18
C VAL A 35 31.13 -16.31 38.06
N ALA A 36 32.23 -15.59 37.84
CA ALA A 36 33.57 -16.14 37.99
C ALA A 36 34.21 -15.65 39.29
N LEU A 37 34.81 -16.55 40.06
CA LEU A 37 35.54 -16.19 41.28
C LEU A 37 37.04 -16.19 41.02
N ILE A 38 37.70 -15.11 41.40
CA ILE A 38 39.16 -14.98 41.27
C ILE A 38 39.80 -15.34 42.59
N VAL A 39 40.72 -16.30 42.56
CA VAL A 39 41.36 -16.85 43.74
C VAL A 39 42.83 -16.46 43.77
N GLU A 40 43.24 -15.97 44.93
CA GLU A 40 44.61 -15.61 45.25
C GLU A 40 45.18 -16.57 46.30
N ARG A 41 46.43 -16.96 46.10
CA ARG A 41 47.22 -17.71 47.07
C ARG A 41 48.34 -16.81 47.58
N LEU A 42 48.33 -16.50 48.88
CA LEU A 42 49.33 -15.61 49.51
C LEU A 42 49.51 -14.27 48.76
N GLY A 43 48.42 -13.73 48.19
CA GLY A 43 48.42 -12.46 47.45
C GLY A 43 48.86 -12.54 45.99
N ARG A 44 49.11 -13.74 45.43
CA ARG A 44 49.33 -13.93 43.99
C ARG A 44 48.13 -14.59 43.34
N TYR A 45 47.80 -14.19 42.11
CA TYR A 45 46.80 -14.89 41.30
C TYR A 45 47.17 -16.37 41.15
N GLN A 46 46.22 -17.25 41.43
CA GLN A 46 46.41 -18.69 41.29
C GLN A 46 45.54 -19.25 40.16
N THR A 47 44.22 -19.02 40.23
CA THR A 47 43.29 -19.49 39.19
C THR A 47 41.98 -18.70 39.22
N THR A 48 41.21 -18.82 38.14
CA THR A 48 39.84 -18.34 38.04
C THR A 48 38.90 -19.53 38.09
N PHE A 49 37.97 -19.54 39.03
CA PHE A 49 36.92 -20.55 39.11
C PHE A 49 35.72 -20.11 38.30
N HIS A 50 35.43 -20.89 37.25
CA HIS A 50 34.20 -20.82 36.48
C HIS A 50 33.11 -21.71 37.10
N ALA A 51 31.95 -21.80 36.45
CA ALA A 51 30.82 -22.62 36.89
C ALA A 51 31.23 -24.04 37.32
N GLY A 52 30.85 -24.45 38.52
CA GLY A 52 31.11 -25.82 38.99
C GLY A 52 31.54 -25.93 40.45
N LEU A 53 31.89 -27.15 40.84
CA LEU A 53 32.40 -27.49 42.16
C LEU A 53 33.92 -27.29 42.18
N HIS A 54 34.40 -26.39 43.04
CA HIS A 54 35.82 -26.13 43.22
C HIS A 54 36.23 -26.36 44.67
N VAL A 55 37.49 -26.75 44.86
CA VAL A 55 38.07 -26.99 46.19
C VAL A 55 39.13 -25.93 46.45
N LEU A 56 38.88 -25.07 47.44
CA LEU A 56 39.84 -24.11 47.97
C LEU A 56 40.67 -24.76 49.07
N ILE A 57 41.95 -24.42 49.13
CA ILE A 57 42.76 -24.75 50.30
C ILE A 57 42.43 -23.72 51.39
N PRO A 58 41.70 -24.09 52.46
CA PRO A 58 41.34 -23.14 53.50
C PRO A 58 42.61 -22.56 54.12
N PHE A 59 42.52 -21.31 54.59
CA PHE A 59 43.61 -20.52 55.20
C PHE A 59 44.68 -20.00 54.21
N VAL A 60 45.00 -20.71 53.13
CA VAL A 60 46.02 -20.28 52.16
C VAL A 60 45.39 -19.53 50.97
N ASP A 61 44.29 -20.06 50.44
CA ASP A 61 43.58 -19.48 49.30
C ASP A 61 42.51 -18.48 49.78
N LYS A 62 42.44 -17.32 49.13
CA LYS A 62 41.45 -16.27 49.40
C LYS A 62 40.74 -15.89 48.10
N VAL A 63 39.42 -15.75 48.15
CA VAL A 63 38.64 -15.21 47.03
C VAL A 63 38.78 -13.70 47.02
N ARG A 64 39.34 -13.14 45.95
CA ARG A 64 39.62 -11.70 45.81
C ARG A 64 38.40 -10.93 45.32
N ALA A 65 37.74 -11.44 44.28
CA ALA A 65 36.60 -10.81 43.62
C ALA A 65 35.68 -11.86 42.99
N GLY A 66 34.39 -11.55 42.93
CA GLY A 66 33.40 -12.29 42.15
C GLY A 66 32.88 -11.41 41.03
N VAL A 67 33.14 -11.80 39.79
CA VAL A 67 32.83 -11.01 38.59
C VAL A 67 31.62 -11.61 37.89
N ASP A 68 30.58 -10.82 37.67
CA ASP A 68 29.40 -11.25 36.90
C ASP A 68 29.76 -11.29 35.40
N LEU A 69 29.52 -12.43 34.78
CA LEU A 69 29.79 -12.70 33.38
C LEU A 69 28.64 -12.29 32.46
N ARG A 70 27.46 -11.99 33.03
CA ARG A 70 26.29 -11.58 32.26
C ARG A 70 26.47 -10.18 31.67
N GLU A 71 25.67 -9.89 30.66
CA GLU A 71 25.54 -8.54 30.13
C GLU A 71 24.99 -7.60 31.21
N GLN A 72 25.68 -6.49 31.39
CA GLN A 72 25.37 -5.45 32.34
C GLN A 72 25.06 -4.16 31.59
N VAL A 73 24.11 -3.41 32.13
CA VAL A 73 23.66 -2.13 31.59
C VAL A 73 24.05 -1.04 32.56
N VAL A 74 24.81 -0.06 32.09
CA VAL A 74 25.18 1.12 32.88
C VAL A 74 24.82 2.37 32.10
N SER A 75 24.09 3.26 32.76
CA SER A 75 23.80 4.61 32.26
C SER A 75 24.76 5.61 32.88
N PHE A 76 25.35 6.47 32.06
CA PHE A 76 26.20 7.57 32.53
C PHE A 76 25.40 8.89 32.58
N PRO A 77 25.74 9.80 33.50
CA PRO A 77 25.05 11.07 33.60
C PRO A 77 25.32 11.97 32.37
N PRO A 78 24.37 12.87 32.03
CA PRO A 78 24.53 13.80 30.91
C PRO A 78 25.85 14.56 30.99
N GLN A 79 26.61 14.54 29.89
CA GLN A 79 27.84 15.32 29.77
C GLN A 79 27.67 16.43 28.73
N PRO A 80 28.08 17.67 29.05
CA PRO A 80 28.07 18.75 28.07
C PRO A 80 29.22 18.58 27.07
N VAL A 81 28.88 18.57 25.79
CA VAL A 81 29.82 18.47 24.66
C VAL A 81 29.55 19.62 23.70
N ILE A 82 30.61 20.11 23.06
CA ILE A 82 30.52 21.19 22.06
C ILE A 82 30.54 20.55 20.67
N THR A 83 29.54 20.84 19.86
CA THR A 83 29.45 20.45 18.45
C THR A 83 30.33 21.35 17.56
N SER A 84 30.53 20.97 16.30
CA SER A 84 31.35 21.74 15.34
C SER A 84 30.82 23.14 15.04
N ASP A 85 29.52 23.38 15.19
CA ASP A 85 28.84 24.68 15.09
C ASP A 85 28.83 25.46 16.42
N ASN A 86 29.66 25.05 17.39
CA ASN A 86 29.87 25.73 18.66
C ASN A 86 28.61 25.82 19.54
N LEU A 87 27.76 24.79 19.49
CA LEU A 87 26.61 24.63 20.39
C LEU A 87 26.96 23.64 21.50
N VAL A 88 26.49 23.93 22.72
CA VAL A 88 26.65 23.01 23.86
C VAL A 88 25.45 22.09 23.93
N VAL A 89 25.66 20.79 23.70
CA VAL A 89 24.65 19.75 23.79
C VAL A 89 24.92 18.85 24.99
N SER A 90 23.86 18.42 25.68
CA SER A 90 23.96 17.42 26.74
C SER A 90 23.60 16.05 26.19
N ILE A 91 24.46 15.05 26.39
CA ILE A 91 24.26 13.72 25.84
C ILE A 91 24.21 12.68 26.95
N ASP A 92 23.09 11.95 26.99
CA ASP A 92 22.90 10.78 27.84
C ASP A 92 23.24 9.52 27.06
N THR A 93 24.06 8.63 27.61
CA THR A 93 24.43 7.37 26.96
C THR A 93 24.25 6.18 27.90
N VAL A 94 23.84 5.06 27.33
CA VAL A 94 23.71 3.76 28.00
C VAL A 94 24.59 2.74 27.30
N LEU A 95 25.35 1.98 28.08
CA LEU A 95 26.28 0.97 27.57
C LEU A 95 25.86 -0.42 28.03
N TYR A 96 25.95 -1.35 27.08
CA TYR A 96 25.75 -2.78 27.28
C TYR A 96 27.10 -3.46 27.12
N PHE A 97 27.63 -3.99 28.21
CA PHE A 97 28.93 -4.68 28.21
C PHE A 97 28.86 -5.98 29.00
N GLN A 98 29.78 -6.89 28.73
CA GLN A 98 29.95 -8.11 29.50
C GLN A 98 31.45 -8.37 29.75
N VAL A 99 31.75 -8.98 30.89
CA VAL A 99 33.12 -9.38 31.21
C VAL A 99 33.39 -10.73 30.55
N THR A 100 34.37 -10.75 29.65
CA THR A 100 34.81 -11.95 28.93
C THR A 100 36.02 -12.60 29.59
N ASP A 101 36.95 -11.81 30.12
CA ASP A 101 38.06 -12.28 30.95
C ASP A 101 38.01 -11.63 32.35
N PRO A 102 37.52 -12.38 33.36
CA PRO A 102 37.47 -11.91 34.75
C PRO A 102 38.83 -11.53 35.32
N LYS A 103 39.89 -12.26 34.93
CA LYS A 103 41.24 -12.02 35.43
C LYS A 103 41.71 -10.65 34.98
N ALA A 104 41.64 -10.36 33.69
CA ALA A 104 41.99 -9.06 33.15
C ALA A 104 41.15 -7.95 33.79
N ALA A 105 39.83 -8.14 33.95
CA ALA A 105 38.94 -7.14 34.53
C ALA A 105 39.26 -6.78 35.99
N THR A 106 39.97 -7.65 36.72
CA THR A 106 40.32 -7.44 38.13
C THR A 106 41.75 -6.94 38.33
N TYR A 107 42.67 -7.27 37.43
CA TYR A 107 44.09 -6.92 37.58
C TYR A 107 44.59 -5.83 36.63
N GLU A 108 43.98 -5.66 35.45
CA GLU A 108 44.42 -4.67 34.45
C GLU A 108 43.85 -3.27 34.73
N ILE A 109 42.75 -3.18 35.50
CA ILE A 109 42.14 -1.90 35.88
C ILE A 109 41.51 -1.98 37.28
N ALA A 110 41.63 -0.89 38.05
CA ALA A 110 41.10 -0.83 39.41
C ALA A 110 39.56 -0.75 39.46
N ASN A 111 38.96 0.05 38.57
CA ASN A 111 37.52 0.14 38.40
C ASN A 111 37.21 0.35 36.90
N TYR A 112 36.79 -0.72 36.25
CA TYR A 112 36.48 -0.69 34.82
C TYR A 112 35.25 0.16 34.50
N ILE A 113 34.28 0.31 35.40
CA ILE A 113 33.07 1.11 35.13
C ILE A 113 33.47 2.58 34.96
N THR A 114 34.29 3.10 35.87
CA THR A 114 34.83 4.46 35.76
C THR A 114 35.76 4.61 34.55
N GLY A 115 36.56 3.59 34.23
CA GLY A 115 37.41 3.61 33.04
C GLY A 115 36.60 3.71 31.74
N ILE A 116 35.54 2.91 31.62
CA ILE A 116 34.61 2.93 30.48
C ILE A 116 33.88 4.28 30.40
N GLU A 117 33.45 4.84 31.53
CA GLU A 117 32.82 6.16 31.59
C GLU A 117 33.75 7.23 30.99
N GLN A 118 34.99 7.33 31.46
CA GLN A 118 35.95 8.33 30.97
C GLN A 118 36.28 8.16 29.49
N LEU A 119 36.40 6.92 29.04
CA LEU A 119 36.62 6.63 27.63
C LEU A 119 35.40 7.03 26.78
N THR A 120 34.18 6.79 27.29
CA THR A 120 32.93 7.19 26.65
C THR A 120 32.87 8.70 26.51
N VAL A 121 33.15 9.46 27.59
CA VAL A 121 33.17 10.93 27.55
C VAL A 121 34.18 11.46 26.53
N THR A 122 35.39 10.89 26.51
CA THR A 122 36.44 11.31 25.57
C THR A 122 36.04 11.00 24.12
N THR A 123 35.45 9.83 23.88
CA THR A 123 35.03 9.42 22.53
C THR A 123 33.82 10.24 22.07
N LEU A 124 32.85 10.50 22.94
CA LEU A 124 31.72 11.38 22.67
C LEU A 124 32.21 12.78 22.27
N ARG A 125 33.16 13.36 23.02
CA ARG A 125 33.74 14.66 22.69
C ARG A 125 34.38 14.69 21.30
N ASN A 126 35.08 13.63 20.91
CA ASN A 126 35.74 13.54 19.61
C ASN A 126 34.74 13.38 18.46
N VAL A 127 33.76 12.48 18.61
CA VAL A 127 32.76 12.20 17.56
C VAL A 127 31.85 13.41 17.36
N ILE A 128 31.27 13.93 18.44
CA ILE A 128 30.32 15.04 18.39
C ILE A 128 31.01 16.36 18.04
N GLY A 129 32.26 16.56 18.47
CA GLY A 129 33.04 17.74 18.09
C GLY A 129 33.30 17.84 16.57
N SER A 130 33.17 16.73 15.83
CA SER A 130 33.29 16.70 14.37
C SER A 130 31.97 16.82 13.62
N MET A 131 30.83 16.86 14.33
CA MET A 131 29.48 16.91 13.76
C MET A 131 28.78 18.22 14.14
N ASP A 132 27.86 18.70 13.32
CA ASP A 132 26.96 19.79 13.70
C ASP A 132 25.76 19.26 14.52
N LEU A 133 24.91 20.16 15.02
CA LEU A 133 23.75 19.77 15.82
C LEU A 133 22.74 18.91 15.03
N GLU A 134 22.45 19.24 13.77
CA GLU A 134 21.47 18.52 12.96
C GLU A 134 21.92 17.10 12.64
N GLN A 135 23.19 16.94 12.23
CA GLN A 135 23.84 15.66 12.00
C GLN A 135 23.87 14.83 13.28
N THR A 136 24.15 15.46 14.42
CA THR A 136 24.15 14.77 15.72
C THR A 136 22.76 14.21 16.06
N LEU A 137 21.69 14.95 15.77
CA LEU A 137 20.31 14.53 16.02
C LEU A 137 19.82 13.44 15.07
N THR A 138 20.27 13.47 13.81
CA THR A 138 19.81 12.56 12.74
C THR A 138 20.66 11.30 12.61
N SER A 139 21.95 11.35 12.93
CA SER A 139 22.94 10.28 12.68
C SER A 139 23.25 9.42 13.90
N ARG A 140 22.25 9.11 14.73
CA ARG A 140 22.42 8.35 15.98
C ARG A 140 23.07 6.99 15.78
N ASP A 141 22.69 6.26 14.74
CA ASP A 141 23.25 4.93 14.44
C ASP A 141 24.75 4.99 14.11
N GLN A 142 25.17 6.03 13.38
CA GLN A 142 26.56 6.25 13.06
C GLN A 142 27.37 6.54 14.33
N ILE A 143 26.84 7.38 15.22
CA ILE A 143 27.49 7.70 16.50
C ILE A 143 27.59 6.45 17.38
N ASN A 144 26.51 5.69 17.52
CA ASN A 144 26.46 4.42 18.26
C ASN A 144 27.52 3.43 17.73
N GLY A 145 27.64 3.31 16.39
CA GLY A 145 28.62 2.44 15.74
C GLY A 145 30.06 2.84 16.00
N GLN A 146 30.38 4.14 15.88
CA GLN A 146 31.72 4.67 16.14
C GLN A 146 32.11 4.54 17.61
N LEU A 147 31.21 4.89 18.53
CA LEU A 147 31.41 4.73 19.97
C LEU A 147 31.68 3.26 20.32
N ARG A 148 30.84 2.33 19.84
CA ARG A 148 31.04 0.90 20.09
C ARG A 148 32.41 0.42 19.61
N GLY A 149 32.84 0.82 18.41
CA GLY A 149 34.12 0.40 17.84
C GLY A 149 35.31 0.83 18.70
N VAL A 150 35.37 2.13 19.05
CA VAL A 150 36.47 2.68 19.86
C VAL A 150 36.45 2.12 21.29
N LEU A 151 35.26 1.99 21.89
CA LEU A 151 35.12 1.46 23.23
C LEU A 151 35.53 -0.02 23.30
N ASP A 152 35.04 -0.88 22.40
CA ASP A 152 35.35 -2.31 22.41
C ASP A 152 36.85 -2.59 22.22
N GLU A 153 37.51 -1.86 21.31
CA GLU A 153 38.95 -1.98 21.08
C GLU A 153 39.77 -1.65 22.34
N ALA A 154 39.44 -0.55 23.00
CA ALA A 154 40.17 -0.11 24.19
C ALA A 154 39.84 -0.97 25.43
N THR A 155 38.57 -1.35 25.62
CA THR A 155 38.14 -2.15 26.79
C THR A 155 38.51 -3.62 26.66
N GLY A 156 38.82 -4.10 25.46
CA GLY A 156 39.28 -5.47 25.24
C GLY A 156 40.52 -5.82 26.07
N ARG A 157 41.40 -4.85 26.34
CA ARG A 157 42.58 -5.01 27.23
C ARG A 157 42.20 -5.29 28.68
N TRP A 158 41.03 -4.85 29.12
CA TRP A 158 40.50 -5.10 30.46
C TRP A 158 39.64 -6.37 30.51
N GLY A 159 39.59 -7.17 29.44
CA GLY A 159 38.74 -8.36 29.39
C GLY A 159 37.26 -8.05 29.27
N ILE A 160 36.90 -6.86 28.79
CA ILE A 160 35.51 -6.40 28.68
C ILE A 160 35.15 -6.22 27.22
N ARG A 161 34.00 -6.78 26.84
CA ARG A 161 33.43 -6.62 25.51
C ARG A 161 32.24 -5.66 25.57
N VAL A 162 32.25 -4.65 24.72
CA VAL A 162 31.13 -3.71 24.58
C VAL A 162 30.24 -4.21 23.45
N ASN A 163 29.08 -4.76 23.81
CA ASN A 163 28.15 -5.33 22.84
C ASN A 163 27.40 -4.22 22.09
N ARG A 164 26.96 -3.18 22.82
CA ARG A 164 26.15 -2.09 22.28
C ARG A 164 26.30 -0.80 23.07
N VAL A 165 26.20 0.32 22.36
CA VAL A 165 26.15 1.67 22.91
C VAL A 165 24.89 2.33 22.35
N GLU A 166 24.13 2.99 23.21
CA GLU A 166 22.89 3.68 22.84
C GLU A 166 22.90 5.10 23.40
N LEU A 167 22.69 6.09 22.53
CA LEU A 167 22.37 7.45 22.95
C LEU A 167 20.91 7.49 23.45
N LYS A 168 20.73 7.81 24.73
CA LYS A 168 19.41 7.92 25.36
C LYS A 168 18.73 9.24 24.99
N SER A 169 19.44 10.36 25.12
CA SER A 169 18.98 11.68 24.68
C SER A 169 20.14 12.54 24.19
N ILE A 170 19.81 13.49 23.32
CA ILE A 170 20.70 14.57 22.88
C ILE A 170 19.87 15.84 23.06
N ASP A 171 20.24 16.63 24.06
CA ASP A 171 19.46 17.78 24.48
C ASP A 171 20.19 19.07 24.07
N PRO A 172 19.65 19.83 23.09
CA PRO A 172 20.21 21.12 22.70
C PRO A 172 19.95 22.20 23.76
N PRO A 173 20.66 23.33 23.69
CA PRO A 173 20.39 24.44 24.59
C PRO A 173 19.02 25.05 24.30
N GLN A 174 18.32 25.46 25.35
CA GLN A 174 16.95 26.01 25.29
C GLN A 174 16.81 27.22 24.35
N SER A 175 17.90 27.98 24.13
CA SER A 175 17.91 29.15 23.25
C SER A 175 17.61 28.83 21.78
N ILE A 176 17.94 27.63 21.31
CA ILE A 176 17.82 27.25 19.88
C ILE A 176 16.69 26.25 19.63
N GLN A 177 16.25 25.52 20.66
CA GLN A 177 15.20 24.50 20.54
C GLN A 177 13.92 25.04 19.88
N GLY A 178 13.43 26.20 20.31
CA GLY A 178 12.20 26.81 19.77
C GLY A 178 12.33 27.22 18.30
N SER A 179 13.46 27.82 17.92
CA SER A 179 13.72 28.21 16.52
C SER A 179 13.86 26.99 15.60
N MET A 180 14.51 25.92 16.08
CA MET A 180 14.61 24.67 15.34
C MET A 180 13.27 23.99 15.15
N GLU A 181 12.43 23.92 16.19
CA GLU A 181 11.08 23.36 16.07
C GLU A 181 10.25 24.11 15.03
N GLN A 182 10.32 25.44 15.03
CA GLN A 182 9.64 26.28 14.03
C GLN A 182 10.21 26.05 12.62
N GLN A 183 11.53 25.98 12.47
CA GLN A 183 12.18 25.70 11.19
C GLN A 183 11.83 24.31 10.66
N MET A 184 11.85 23.28 11.51
CA MET A 184 11.50 21.91 11.13
C MET A 184 10.03 21.76 10.75
N ARG A 185 9.12 22.49 11.43
CA ARG A 185 7.71 22.55 11.03
C ARG A 185 7.57 23.20 9.65
N ALA A 186 8.18 24.36 9.45
CA ALA A 186 8.13 25.06 8.17
C ALA A 186 8.68 24.22 7.00
N GLU A 187 9.80 23.51 7.20
CA GLU A 187 10.38 22.62 6.18
C GLU A 187 9.49 21.40 5.92
N ARG A 188 8.91 20.80 6.97
CA ARG A 188 7.93 19.70 6.81
C ARG A 188 6.69 20.15 6.05
N ASP A 189 6.13 21.31 6.39
CA ASP A 189 4.95 21.87 5.74
C ASP A 189 5.24 22.17 4.26
N ARG A 190 6.42 22.73 3.97
CA ARG A 190 6.90 22.95 2.60
C ARG A 190 6.99 21.65 1.81
N ARG A 191 7.61 20.61 2.38
CA ARG A 191 7.74 19.30 1.73
C ARG A 191 6.38 18.64 1.51
N ALA A 192 5.48 18.72 2.48
CA ALA A 192 4.13 18.20 2.37
C ALA A 192 3.33 18.91 1.26
N ALA A 193 3.46 20.24 1.14
CA ALA A 193 2.82 21.01 0.08
C ALA A 193 3.34 20.63 -1.32
N ILE A 194 4.66 20.45 -1.47
CA ILE A 194 5.27 20.01 -2.75
C ILE A 194 4.77 18.61 -3.13
N LEU A 195 4.83 17.65 -2.19
CA LEU A 195 4.38 16.28 -2.44
C LEU A 195 2.89 16.23 -2.79
N THR A 196 2.07 17.07 -2.16
CA THR A 196 0.63 17.17 -2.47
C THR A 196 0.41 17.74 -3.88
N ALA A 197 1.13 18.79 -4.25
CA ALA A 197 1.06 19.38 -5.58
C ALA A 197 1.50 18.39 -6.67
N GLU A 198 2.57 17.64 -6.42
CA GLU A 198 3.03 16.56 -7.31
C GLU A 198 1.99 15.44 -7.42
N GLY A 199 1.37 15.03 -6.31
CA GLY A 199 0.28 14.06 -6.31
C GLY A 199 -0.94 14.51 -7.11
N VAL A 200 -1.37 15.77 -6.96
CA VAL A 200 -2.49 16.35 -7.73
C VAL A 200 -2.15 16.39 -9.22
N LYS A 201 -0.95 16.86 -9.58
CA LYS A 201 -0.48 16.89 -10.97
C LYS A 201 -0.49 15.48 -11.57
N GLN A 202 0.07 14.50 -10.86
CA GLN A 202 0.14 13.12 -11.34
C GLN A 202 -1.25 12.50 -11.48
N SER A 203 -2.16 12.78 -10.54
CA SER A 203 -3.55 12.33 -10.63
C SER A 203 -4.25 12.93 -11.85
N GLN A 204 -4.08 14.23 -12.12
CA GLN A 204 -4.70 14.89 -13.27
C GLN A 204 -4.19 14.34 -14.60
N ILE A 205 -2.88 14.06 -14.70
CA ILE A 205 -2.29 13.43 -15.89
C ILE A 205 -2.91 12.04 -16.11
N LEU A 206 -2.95 11.21 -15.08
CA LEU A 206 -3.52 9.86 -15.18
C LEU A 206 -5.02 9.89 -15.56
N THR A 207 -5.79 10.83 -15.01
CA THR A 207 -7.20 11.02 -15.38
C THR A 207 -7.33 11.42 -16.85
N ALA A 208 -6.56 12.40 -17.31
CA ALA A 208 -6.60 12.85 -18.72
C ALA A 208 -6.16 11.75 -19.70
N GLU A 209 -5.14 10.97 -19.34
CA GLU A 209 -4.71 9.81 -20.13
C GLU A 209 -5.80 8.72 -20.18
N GLY A 210 -6.46 8.46 -19.05
CA GLY A 210 -7.59 7.55 -18.97
C GLY A 210 -8.78 7.99 -19.83
N GLU A 211 -9.15 9.27 -19.77
CA GLU A 211 -10.22 9.86 -20.60
C GLU A 211 -9.90 9.79 -22.09
N LYS A 212 -8.67 10.13 -22.48
CA LYS A 212 -8.19 10.00 -23.86
C LYS A 212 -8.31 8.56 -24.34
N GLN A 213 -7.84 7.61 -23.55
CA GLN A 213 -7.87 6.19 -23.91
C GLN A 213 -9.32 5.69 -24.02
N ALA A 214 -10.19 6.08 -23.08
CA ALA A 214 -11.60 5.73 -23.13
C ALA A 214 -12.31 6.29 -24.37
N ALA A 215 -12.02 7.54 -24.74
CA ALA A 215 -12.58 8.18 -25.94
C ALA A 215 -12.15 7.47 -27.24
N ILE A 216 -10.87 7.09 -27.34
CA ILE A 216 -10.36 6.32 -28.49
C ILE A 216 -11.07 4.96 -28.59
N LEU A 217 -11.11 4.21 -27.49
CA LEU A 217 -11.75 2.89 -27.45
C LEU A 217 -13.25 2.97 -27.79
N THR A 218 -13.93 4.04 -27.37
CA THR A 218 -15.35 4.27 -27.70
C THR A 218 -15.52 4.53 -29.19
N ALA A 219 -14.72 5.42 -29.78
CA ALA A 219 -14.77 5.73 -31.21
C ALA A 219 -14.45 4.51 -32.09
N GLU A 220 -13.45 3.71 -31.70
CA GLU A 220 -13.12 2.44 -32.36
C GLU A 220 -14.27 1.43 -32.26
N GLY A 221 -14.88 1.30 -31.07
CA GLY A 221 -16.04 0.44 -30.84
C GLY A 221 -17.25 0.85 -31.67
N GLU A 222 -17.55 2.15 -31.77
CA GLU A 222 -18.64 2.69 -32.59
C GLU A 222 -18.43 2.44 -34.08
N ALA A 223 -17.22 2.70 -34.59
CA ALA A 223 -16.85 2.44 -35.97
C ALA A 223 -17.00 0.95 -36.30
N GLN A 224 -16.48 0.07 -35.43
CA GLN A 224 -16.59 -1.37 -35.61
C GLN A 224 -18.06 -1.83 -35.56
N ALA A 225 -18.86 -1.29 -34.64
CA ALA A 225 -20.28 -1.60 -34.54
C ALA A 225 -21.06 -1.14 -35.79
N ALA A 226 -20.73 0.03 -36.36
CA ALA A 226 -21.35 0.52 -37.59
C ALA A 226 -21.01 -0.40 -38.79
N ILE A 227 -19.76 -0.82 -38.92
CA ILE A 227 -19.33 -1.78 -39.96
C ILE A 227 -20.08 -3.11 -39.82
N LEU A 228 -20.12 -3.66 -38.60
CA LEU A 228 -20.82 -4.92 -38.34
C LEU A 228 -22.32 -4.83 -38.61
N ARG A 229 -22.98 -3.71 -38.27
CA ARG A 229 -24.39 -3.48 -38.61
C ARG A 229 -24.60 -3.42 -40.12
N ALA A 230 -23.82 -2.63 -40.84
CA ALA A 230 -23.93 -2.50 -42.30
C ALA A 230 -23.71 -3.86 -43.00
N GLN A 231 -22.75 -4.65 -42.54
CA GLN A 231 -22.54 -6.02 -43.01
C GLN A 231 -23.71 -6.94 -42.69
N GLY A 232 -24.26 -6.85 -41.47
CA GLY A 232 -25.45 -7.60 -41.05
C GLY A 232 -26.67 -7.28 -41.91
N GLU A 233 -26.94 -6.00 -42.15
CA GLU A 233 -28.03 -5.52 -43.01
C GLU A 233 -27.85 -5.98 -44.46
N SER A 234 -26.64 -5.83 -45.02
CA SER A 234 -26.32 -6.30 -46.37
C SER A 234 -26.58 -7.81 -46.51
N ARG A 235 -26.12 -8.62 -45.53
CA ARG A 235 -26.36 -10.07 -45.52
C ARG A 235 -27.86 -10.39 -45.41
N ALA A 236 -28.59 -9.70 -44.54
CA ALA A 236 -30.03 -9.91 -44.39
C ALA A 236 -30.78 -9.59 -45.69
N ILE A 237 -30.44 -8.48 -46.35
CA ILE A 237 -31.01 -8.09 -47.65
C ILE A 237 -30.71 -9.15 -48.71
N LEU A 238 -29.46 -9.61 -48.83
CA LEU A 238 -29.07 -10.62 -49.80
C LEU A 238 -29.78 -11.96 -49.54
N GLN A 239 -29.92 -12.36 -48.28
CA GLN A 239 -30.62 -13.60 -47.90
C GLN A 239 -32.12 -13.53 -48.24
N VAL A 240 -32.77 -12.39 -47.96
CA VAL A 240 -34.17 -12.16 -48.34
C VAL A 240 -34.32 -12.14 -49.86
N PHE A 241 -33.43 -11.43 -50.57
CA PHE A 241 -33.42 -11.36 -52.03
C PHE A 241 -33.28 -12.74 -52.68
N ASP A 242 -32.32 -13.54 -52.21
CA ASP A 242 -32.09 -14.90 -52.70
C ASP A 242 -33.26 -15.84 -52.37
N ALA A 243 -33.85 -15.72 -51.17
CA ALA A 243 -35.06 -16.47 -50.81
C ALA A 243 -36.26 -16.14 -51.72
N ILE A 244 -36.45 -14.85 -52.05
CA ILE A 244 -37.50 -14.39 -52.98
C ILE A 244 -37.25 -14.94 -54.39
N HIS A 245 -36.02 -14.87 -54.90
CA HIS A 245 -35.69 -15.37 -56.25
C HIS A 245 -35.87 -16.88 -56.37
N ARG A 246 -35.50 -17.64 -55.33
CA ARG A 246 -35.70 -19.09 -55.28
C ARG A 246 -37.18 -19.47 -55.20
N GLY A 247 -38.01 -18.64 -54.56
CA GLY A 247 -39.45 -18.85 -54.41
C GLY A 247 -40.30 -18.55 -55.67
N LYS A 248 -39.75 -17.84 -56.68
CA LYS A 248 -40.45 -17.43 -57.92
C LYS A 248 -41.88 -16.90 -57.69
N PRO A 249 -42.07 -15.82 -56.92
CA PRO A 249 -43.40 -15.32 -56.59
C PRO A 249 -44.16 -14.77 -57.81
N ASP A 250 -45.48 -14.92 -57.80
CA ASP A 250 -46.39 -14.36 -58.82
C ASP A 250 -46.35 -12.82 -58.81
N PRO A 251 -46.24 -12.13 -59.97
CA PRO A 251 -46.24 -10.66 -60.08
C PRO A 251 -47.36 -9.95 -59.29
N ARG A 252 -48.51 -10.60 -59.09
CA ARG A 252 -49.63 -10.04 -58.32
C ARG A 252 -49.33 -9.93 -56.81
N LEU A 253 -48.48 -10.82 -56.28
CA LEU A 253 -48.07 -10.82 -54.87
C LEU A 253 -47.13 -9.66 -54.54
N LEU A 254 -46.21 -9.34 -55.46
CA LEU A 254 -45.28 -8.22 -55.32
C LEU A 254 -46.02 -6.87 -55.34
N ALA A 255 -47.01 -6.72 -56.24
CA ALA A 255 -47.87 -5.55 -56.27
C ALA A 255 -48.69 -5.37 -54.97
N TYR A 256 -49.15 -6.47 -54.36
CA TYR A 256 -49.84 -6.43 -53.07
C TYR A 256 -48.91 -6.06 -51.91
N GLN A 257 -47.71 -6.64 -51.82
CA GLN A 257 -46.73 -6.25 -50.79
C GLN A 257 -46.29 -4.79 -50.92
N TYR A 258 -46.11 -4.30 -52.15
CA TYR A 258 -45.83 -2.90 -52.42
C TYR A 258 -46.95 -1.99 -51.88
N LEU A 259 -48.21 -2.35 -52.14
CA LEU A 259 -49.39 -1.65 -51.60
C LEU A 259 -49.49 -1.70 -50.07
N GLN A 260 -49.05 -2.81 -49.46
CA GLN A 260 -49.03 -3.00 -48.02
C GLN A 260 -47.89 -2.24 -47.32
N LYS A 261 -46.80 -1.93 -48.04
CA LYS A 261 -45.66 -1.14 -47.56
C LYS A 261 -45.83 0.37 -47.75
N LEU A 262 -46.76 0.81 -48.60
CA LEU A 262 -47.13 2.23 -48.77
C LEU A 262 -47.44 2.98 -47.45
N PRO A 263 -48.13 2.40 -46.44
CA PRO A 263 -48.38 3.08 -45.17
C PRO A 263 -47.11 3.34 -44.35
N GLU A 264 -46.08 2.49 -44.45
CA GLU A 264 -44.79 2.68 -43.75
C GLU A 264 -44.03 3.89 -44.35
N ILE A 265 -44.15 4.11 -45.67
CA ILE A 265 -43.59 5.28 -46.37
C ILE A 265 -44.33 6.58 -45.98
N ALA A 266 -45.61 6.49 -45.63
CA ALA A 266 -46.43 7.64 -45.23
C ALA A 266 -46.17 8.12 -43.78
N ASN A 267 -45.60 7.29 -42.91
CA ASN A 267 -45.40 7.59 -41.48
C ASN A 267 -44.00 8.11 -41.11
N GLY A 268 -43.07 8.25 -42.06
CA GLY A 268 -41.74 8.84 -41.80
C GLY A 268 -41.80 10.36 -41.67
N GLU A 269 -41.13 10.94 -40.68
CA GLU A 269 -41.17 12.38 -40.31
C GLU A 269 -40.71 13.38 -41.40
N SER A 270 -40.38 12.93 -42.63
CA SER A 270 -40.01 13.77 -43.78
C SER A 270 -40.84 13.55 -45.07
N SER A 271 -41.98 12.84 -45.03
CA SER A 271 -42.79 12.58 -46.23
C SER A 271 -43.66 13.78 -46.66
N LYS A 272 -43.06 14.82 -47.25
CA LYS A 272 -43.77 15.92 -47.94
C LYS A 272 -43.69 15.86 -49.47
N MET A 273 -42.95 14.92 -50.05
CA MET A 273 -42.83 14.80 -51.51
C MET A 273 -43.56 13.56 -52.03
N TRP A 274 -44.70 13.80 -52.68
CA TRP A 274 -45.52 12.80 -53.35
C TRP A 274 -45.05 12.69 -54.81
N ILE A 275 -44.30 11.64 -55.14
CA ILE A 275 -43.92 11.31 -56.52
C ILE A 275 -44.89 10.23 -57.01
N VAL A 276 -45.75 10.57 -57.96
CA VAL A 276 -46.52 9.58 -58.73
C VAL A 276 -45.64 9.10 -59.87
N PRO A 277 -45.24 7.83 -59.92
CA PRO A 277 -44.54 7.29 -61.08
C PRO A 277 -45.48 7.36 -62.30
N THR A 278 -44.96 7.85 -63.43
CA THR A 278 -45.67 7.97 -64.72
C THR A 278 -46.27 6.64 -65.22
N GLU A 279 -45.78 5.50 -64.71
CA GLU A 279 -46.31 4.15 -64.95
C GLU A 279 -47.74 3.95 -64.40
N PHE A 280 -48.13 4.68 -63.34
CA PHE A 280 -49.50 4.63 -62.82
C PHE A 280 -50.49 5.23 -63.81
N THR A 281 -50.10 6.29 -64.52
CA THR A 281 -50.92 6.93 -65.55
C THR A 281 -51.00 6.05 -66.81
N ALA A 282 -49.93 5.32 -67.16
CA ALA A 282 -49.93 4.38 -68.27
C ALA A 282 -50.87 3.18 -68.04
N ALA A 283 -50.87 2.62 -66.82
CA ALA A 283 -51.81 1.57 -66.44
C ALA A 283 -53.27 2.03 -66.43
N LEU A 284 -53.51 3.29 -66.05
CA LEU A 284 -54.84 3.90 -66.06
C LEU A 284 -55.34 4.16 -67.50
N ASN A 285 -54.44 4.56 -68.42
CA ASN A 285 -54.77 4.78 -69.82
C ASN A 285 -55.06 3.48 -70.60
N GLY A 286 -54.48 2.35 -70.20
CA GLY A 286 -54.85 1.04 -70.75
C GLY A 286 -56.30 0.63 -70.42
N ILE A 287 -56.85 1.11 -69.31
CA ILE A 287 -58.26 0.90 -68.92
C ILE A 287 -59.21 1.85 -69.67
N THR A 288 -58.79 3.08 -69.96
CA THR A 288 -59.63 4.08 -70.64
C THR A 288 -59.66 3.90 -72.16
N GLN A 289 -58.61 3.30 -72.75
CA GLN A 289 -58.52 3.00 -74.18
C GLN A 289 -59.45 1.86 -74.63
N GLY A 290 -60.06 1.13 -73.70
CA GLY A 290 -61.14 0.16 -73.98
C GLY A 290 -62.54 0.76 -74.18
N PHE A 291 -62.74 2.07 -73.97
CA PHE A 291 -64.09 2.65 -73.86
C PHE A 291 -64.43 3.88 -74.73
N GLY A 292 -63.54 4.43 -75.58
CA GLY A 292 -63.98 5.52 -76.45
C GLY A 292 -62.90 6.13 -77.34
N GLY A 293 -63.11 6.06 -78.65
CA GLY A 293 -62.23 6.63 -79.67
C GLY A 293 -62.66 8.02 -80.18
N GLY A 294 -61.72 8.65 -80.89
CA GLY A 294 -61.91 9.77 -81.83
C GLY A 294 -61.46 11.13 -81.29
N SER A 295 -60.24 11.60 -81.59
CA SER A 295 -59.85 12.48 -82.73
C SER A 295 -60.26 13.96 -82.49
N SER A 296 -59.49 15.04 -82.73
CA SER A 296 -58.17 15.28 -83.34
C SER A 296 -57.81 16.77 -83.18
N ASN A 297 -56.54 17.04 -82.86
CA ASN A 297 -55.60 17.96 -83.52
C ASN A 297 -55.89 19.48 -83.68
N SER A 298 -54.97 20.32 -83.16
CA SER A 298 -54.43 21.48 -83.88
C SER A 298 -53.12 21.99 -83.27
N SER A 299 -52.13 22.21 -84.16
CA SER A 299 -50.80 22.77 -83.92
C SER A 299 -50.81 24.30 -83.74
N PHE A 300 -49.83 24.84 -83.00
CA PHE A 300 -49.15 26.09 -83.36
C PHE A 300 -47.79 26.21 -82.64
N GLY A 301 -46.73 26.57 -83.37
CA GLY A 301 -45.32 26.64 -82.95
C GLY A 301 -44.95 27.87 -82.10
N ASP A 302 -43.89 27.78 -81.29
CA ASP A 302 -42.49 28.29 -81.53
C ASP A 302 -42.27 29.53 -80.63
N SER A 303 -41.22 29.76 -79.82
CA SER A 303 -39.76 29.64 -80.02
C SER A 303 -38.98 29.92 -78.70
N GLY A 304 -37.72 29.45 -78.62
CA GLY A 304 -36.58 30.01 -77.84
C GLY A 304 -36.36 29.49 -76.40
N ASP A 305 -35.50 28.49 -76.15
CA ASP A 305 -34.02 28.50 -76.01
C ASP A 305 -33.48 28.80 -74.59
N SER A 306 -32.95 27.77 -73.91
CA SER A 306 -31.68 27.82 -73.16
C SER A 306 -31.37 26.46 -72.51
N GLY A 307 -30.11 26.03 -72.68
CA GLY A 307 -29.62 24.67 -72.47
C GLY A 307 -29.46 24.17 -71.04
N GLY A 308 -29.15 22.87 -70.98
CA GLY A 308 -28.80 22.11 -69.80
C GLY A 308 -28.71 20.63 -70.16
N ASP A 309 -27.49 20.16 -70.45
CA ASP A 309 -27.17 18.76 -70.72
C ASP A 309 -27.45 17.88 -69.50
N TYR A 310 -28.37 16.92 -69.65
CA TYR A 310 -28.48 15.78 -68.74
C TYR A 310 -28.52 14.51 -69.58
N GLU A 311 -27.38 13.80 -69.56
CA GLU A 311 -27.18 12.50 -70.16
C GLU A 311 -27.87 11.44 -69.27
N HIS A 312 -28.90 10.79 -69.78
CA HIS A 312 -29.52 9.63 -69.12
C HIS A 312 -28.69 8.38 -69.45
N PRO A 313 -28.10 7.66 -68.48
CA PRO A 313 -27.50 6.37 -68.77
C PRO A 313 -28.63 5.36 -68.98
N ASN A 314 -28.76 4.87 -70.21
CA ASN A 314 -29.60 3.74 -70.52
C ASN A 314 -28.88 2.47 -70.01
N VAL A 315 -29.30 1.94 -68.86
CA VAL A 315 -28.75 0.68 -68.34
C VAL A 315 -29.57 -0.45 -68.95
N GLU A 316 -29.04 -1.00 -70.04
CA GLU A 316 -29.56 -2.17 -70.72
C GLU A 316 -29.28 -3.41 -69.86
N PHE A 317 -30.34 -4.02 -69.29
CA PHE A 317 -30.22 -5.30 -68.59
C PHE A 317 -30.09 -6.42 -69.62
N GLY A 318 -28.85 -6.81 -69.91
CA GLY A 318 -28.56 -8.03 -70.67
C GLY A 318 -28.90 -9.27 -69.86
N GLU A 319 -29.85 -10.06 -70.34
CA GLU A 319 -29.96 -11.48 -69.99
C GLU A 319 -28.64 -12.16 -70.40
N HIS A 320 -27.77 -12.51 -69.43
CA HIS A 320 -26.82 -13.64 -69.47
C HIS A 320 -25.63 -13.40 -68.51
N GLU A 321 -25.78 -13.47 -67.19
CA GLU A 321 -24.66 -13.81 -66.27
C GLU A 321 -25.16 -14.47 -64.98
N SER A 322 -25.48 -15.76 -65.05
CA SER A 322 -25.87 -16.59 -63.89
C SER A 322 -25.02 -17.86 -63.82
N PRO A 323 -23.71 -17.75 -63.54
CA PRO A 323 -23.12 -18.63 -62.51
C PRO A 323 -21.98 -18.00 -61.66
N ALA A 324 -21.40 -16.88 -62.07
CA ALA A 324 -20.18 -16.35 -61.44
C ALA A 324 -20.43 -15.73 -60.05
N MET A 325 -21.53 -15.00 -59.86
CA MET A 325 -21.92 -14.46 -58.54
C MET A 325 -22.28 -15.55 -57.52
N ALA A 326 -22.96 -16.62 -57.96
CA ALA A 326 -23.32 -17.74 -57.09
C ALA A 326 -22.09 -18.55 -56.64
N THR A 327 -21.06 -18.62 -57.49
CA THR A 327 -19.80 -19.32 -57.19
C THR A 327 -18.88 -18.45 -56.33
N ALA A 328 -18.83 -17.13 -56.56
CA ALA A 328 -18.14 -16.16 -55.69
C ALA A 328 -18.73 -16.11 -54.26
N LEU A 329 -20.04 -16.39 -54.12
CA LEU A 329 -20.71 -16.52 -52.82
C LEU A 329 -20.40 -17.86 -52.11
N ALA A 330 -20.06 -18.92 -52.86
CA ALA A 330 -19.69 -20.23 -52.31
C ALA A 330 -18.21 -20.32 -51.92
N GLU A 331 -17.33 -19.55 -52.58
CA GLU A 331 -15.89 -19.51 -52.30
C GLU A 331 -15.52 -18.57 -51.14
N ALA A 332 -16.39 -17.61 -50.82
CA ALA A 332 -16.39 -16.95 -49.51
C ALA A 332 -16.97 -17.93 -48.47
N THR A 333 -16.15 -18.85 -47.97
CA THR A 333 -16.49 -19.72 -46.83
C THR A 333 -16.73 -18.87 -45.59
N LEU A 334 -17.97 -18.41 -45.46
CA LEU A 334 -18.48 -17.60 -44.38
C LEU A 334 -18.73 -18.49 -43.17
N GLU A 335 -18.28 -18.01 -42.02
CA GLU A 335 -18.41 -18.70 -40.75
C GLU A 335 -19.87 -18.76 -40.29
N ASP A 336 -20.28 -19.92 -39.78
CA ASP A 336 -21.65 -20.21 -39.34
C ASP A 336 -22.10 -19.16 -38.28
N PRO A 337 -23.28 -18.53 -38.40
CA PRO A 337 -23.79 -17.56 -37.42
C PRO A 337 -23.71 -18.06 -35.97
N ASP A 338 -23.93 -19.35 -35.72
CA ASP A 338 -23.81 -19.94 -34.38
C ASP A 338 -22.35 -19.96 -33.88
N ALA A 339 -21.39 -20.16 -34.79
CA ALA A 339 -19.96 -20.09 -34.49
C ALA A 339 -19.50 -18.65 -34.25
N ALA A 340 -20.02 -17.67 -34.99
CA ALA A 340 -19.76 -16.26 -34.76
C ALA A 340 -20.33 -15.79 -33.40
N LEU A 341 -21.52 -16.27 -33.03
CA LEU A 341 -22.17 -15.92 -31.77
C LEU A 341 -21.46 -16.56 -30.57
N LYS A 342 -20.99 -17.81 -30.70
CA LYS A 342 -20.13 -18.46 -29.69
C LYS A 342 -18.81 -17.72 -29.49
N ARG A 343 -18.18 -17.22 -30.56
CA ARG A 343 -16.93 -16.47 -30.45
C ARG A 343 -17.14 -15.12 -29.79
N ALA A 344 -18.21 -14.40 -30.14
CA ALA A 344 -18.58 -13.15 -29.47
C ALA A 344 -18.87 -13.35 -27.97
N GLN A 345 -19.52 -14.46 -27.60
CA GLN A 345 -19.73 -14.82 -26.18
C GLN A 345 -18.41 -15.18 -25.48
N GLY A 346 -17.50 -15.90 -26.14
CA GLY A 346 -16.18 -16.24 -25.62
C GLY A 346 -15.32 -14.99 -25.40
N GLU A 347 -15.25 -14.09 -26.37
CA GLU A 347 -14.50 -12.83 -26.27
C GLU A 347 -15.08 -11.92 -25.17
N ALA A 348 -16.40 -11.90 -24.99
CA ALA A 348 -17.04 -11.15 -23.90
C ALA A 348 -16.73 -11.76 -22.52
N GLN A 349 -16.67 -13.09 -22.40
CA GLN A 349 -16.27 -13.78 -21.17
C GLN A 349 -14.79 -13.57 -20.86
N ASP A 350 -13.92 -13.67 -21.87
CA ASP A 350 -12.48 -13.42 -21.70
C ASP A 350 -12.21 -11.97 -21.27
N ALA A 351 -12.93 -11.00 -21.83
CA ALA A 351 -12.84 -9.60 -21.42
C ALA A 351 -13.30 -9.40 -19.96
N ALA A 352 -14.37 -10.08 -19.54
CA ALA A 352 -14.86 -10.05 -18.16
C ALA A 352 -13.84 -10.66 -17.18
N ASP A 353 -13.26 -11.82 -17.52
CA ASP A 353 -12.24 -12.51 -16.72
C ASP A 353 -10.96 -11.68 -16.57
N VAL A 354 -10.56 -10.94 -17.61
CA VAL A 354 -9.39 -10.05 -17.57
C VAL A 354 -9.66 -8.84 -16.67
N ALA A 355 -10.87 -8.27 -16.72
CA ALA A 355 -11.26 -7.17 -15.82
C ALA A 355 -11.31 -7.62 -14.35
N GLU A 356 -11.84 -8.82 -14.08
CA GLU A 356 -11.87 -9.41 -12.74
C GLU A 356 -10.45 -9.64 -12.21
N LYS A 357 -9.56 -10.26 -13.00
CA LYS A 357 -8.14 -10.45 -12.65
C LYS A 357 -7.39 -9.14 -12.42
N ALA A 358 -7.74 -8.06 -13.13
CA ALA A 358 -7.14 -6.74 -12.92
C ALA A 358 -7.59 -6.11 -11.59
N SER A 359 -8.86 -6.30 -11.21
CA SER A 359 -9.37 -5.86 -9.91
C SER A 359 -8.72 -6.61 -8.74
N ASP A 360 -8.47 -7.92 -8.88
CA ASP A 360 -7.81 -8.75 -7.87
C ASP A 360 -6.32 -8.44 -7.68
N ARG A 361 -5.64 -8.01 -8.74
CA ARG A 361 -4.26 -7.51 -8.64
C ARG A 361 -4.21 -6.17 -7.91
N THR A 362 -5.22 -5.32 -8.10
CA THR A 362 -5.32 -4.03 -7.42
C THR A 362 -5.64 -4.21 -5.94
N SER A 363 -6.52 -5.15 -5.57
CA SER A 363 -6.83 -5.48 -4.18
C SER A 363 -5.65 -6.15 -3.47
N SER A 364 -4.97 -7.12 -4.10
CA SER A 364 -3.79 -7.78 -3.50
C SER A 364 -2.58 -6.84 -3.39
N SER A 365 -2.39 -5.89 -4.32
CA SER A 365 -1.34 -4.87 -4.19
C SER A 365 -1.63 -3.87 -3.06
N ARG A 366 -2.91 -3.54 -2.83
CA ARG A 366 -3.35 -2.69 -1.72
C ARG A 366 -3.22 -3.38 -0.36
N VAL A 367 -3.45 -4.70 -0.30
CA VAL A 367 -3.23 -5.52 0.90
C VAL A 367 -1.74 -5.68 1.18
N LYS A 368 -0.90 -6.02 0.18
CA LYS A 368 0.55 -6.09 0.34
C LYS A 368 1.19 -4.75 0.72
N LYS A 369 0.67 -3.63 0.23
CA LYS A 369 1.15 -2.29 0.61
C LYS A 369 0.76 -1.92 2.05
N ARG A 370 -0.34 -2.48 2.59
CA ARG A 370 -0.70 -2.38 4.01
C ARG A 370 0.16 -3.29 4.89
N GLU A 371 0.59 -4.44 4.41
CA GLU A 371 1.47 -5.37 5.15
C GLU A 371 2.95 -4.96 5.11
N ALA A 372 3.41 -4.30 4.05
CA ALA A 372 4.81 -3.87 3.89
C ALA A 372 5.10 -2.44 4.40
N GLY A 373 4.07 -1.66 4.74
CA GLY A 373 4.19 -0.31 5.30
C GLY A 373 3.84 -0.29 6.78
N GLY A 374 4.86 -0.38 7.64
CA GLY A 374 4.69 -0.19 9.08
C GLY A 374 4.11 1.19 9.41
N ALA A 375 3.01 1.16 10.17
CA ALA A 375 2.43 2.21 11.03
C ALA A 375 2.08 3.60 10.43
N ALA A 376 0.76 3.87 10.31
CA ALA A 376 0.16 5.21 10.47
C ALA A 376 -1.37 5.10 10.77
N PRO A 377 -2.04 6.14 11.33
CA PRO A 377 -2.76 6.11 12.59
C PRO A 377 -4.23 5.63 12.48
N GLN A 378 -4.77 5.15 13.61
CA GLN A 378 -6.18 4.79 13.77
C GLN A 378 -7.06 6.05 13.64
N ALA A 379 -7.88 6.11 12.60
CA ALA A 379 -9.01 7.01 12.52
C ALA A 379 -10.24 6.25 13.03
N GLU A 380 -10.72 6.66 14.20
CA GLU A 380 -11.93 6.18 14.87
C GLU A 380 -13.16 6.61 14.05
N SER A 381 -13.85 5.65 13.43
CA SER A 381 -15.11 5.88 12.74
C SER A 381 -16.25 5.88 13.76
N ALA A 382 -16.63 7.06 14.25
CA ALA A 382 -17.85 7.24 15.03
C ALA A 382 -19.08 7.15 14.11
N VAL A 383 -19.81 6.02 14.19
CA VAL A 383 -21.19 5.91 13.72
C VAL A 383 -22.08 6.21 14.94
N PRO A 384 -22.95 7.24 14.93
CA PRO A 384 -23.88 7.44 16.03
C PRO A 384 -24.99 6.37 15.99
N PRO A 385 -25.38 5.76 17.12
CA PRO A 385 -26.46 4.78 17.14
C PRO A 385 -27.83 5.47 17.02
N VAL A 386 -28.73 4.84 16.28
CA VAL A 386 -30.15 5.19 16.16
C VAL A 386 -30.84 4.84 17.50
N PRO A 387 -31.67 5.73 18.08
CA PRO A 387 -32.38 5.42 19.32
C PRO A 387 -33.58 4.52 19.06
N GLU A 388 -33.58 3.35 19.70
CA GLU A 388 -34.72 2.42 19.80
C GLU A 388 -35.75 2.99 20.80
N ALA A 389 -37.03 2.91 20.43
CA ALA A 389 -38.13 3.39 21.24
C ALA A 389 -38.47 2.38 22.36
N GLU A 390 -38.24 2.75 23.61
CA GLU A 390 -38.78 2.02 24.76
C GLU A 390 -39.83 2.82 25.52
N ASP A 391 -41.04 2.26 25.44
CA ASP A 391 -42.12 2.12 26.40
C ASP A 391 -42.45 3.23 27.43
N ALA A 392 -43.71 3.63 27.36
CA ALA A 392 -44.34 4.65 28.16
C ALA A 392 -44.90 4.06 29.46
N THR A 393 -44.19 4.20 30.59
CA THR A 393 -44.83 4.24 31.90
C THR A 393 -43.97 4.97 32.93
N ARG A 394 -44.27 6.26 33.17
CA ARG A 394 -44.28 6.93 34.49
C ARG A 394 -44.57 8.42 34.31
N PHE A 395 -45.84 8.75 34.13
CA PHE A 395 -46.35 10.08 34.44
C PHE A 395 -46.74 10.13 35.92
N GLY A 396 -46.13 11.05 36.67
CA GLY A 396 -46.66 11.62 37.92
C GLY A 396 -46.77 13.15 37.73
N PRO A 397 -47.81 13.82 38.25
CA PRO A 397 -48.27 15.11 37.72
C PRO A 397 -47.57 16.33 38.34
N PRO A 398 -47.73 17.54 37.73
CA PRO A 398 -46.92 18.71 38.03
C PRO A 398 -47.49 19.58 39.16
N ALA A 399 -46.61 20.30 39.88
CA ALA A 399 -46.95 21.40 40.76
C ALA A 399 -46.40 22.71 40.17
N GLY A 400 -47.26 23.72 40.13
CA GLY A 400 -47.08 24.98 39.39
C GLY A 400 -46.29 26.08 40.09
N GLU A 401 -46.05 27.09 39.25
CA GLU A 401 -45.77 28.52 39.46
C GLU A 401 -45.63 29.07 40.88
N GLN A 402 -44.54 29.82 41.12
CA GLN A 402 -44.65 31.19 41.63
C GLN A 402 -43.37 32.03 41.41
N GLN A 403 -43.61 33.28 41.00
CA GLN A 403 -42.68 34.40 40.82
C GLN A 403 -42.24 35.03 42.15
N GLY A 404 -41.14 35.78 42.11
CA GLY A 404 -40.74 36.78 43.12
C GLY A 404 -39.24 36.74 43.37
N ASP A 405 -38.44 37.59 42.72
CA ASP A 405 -38.07 38.96 43.14
C ASP A 405 -36.93 39.00 44.19
N GLY A 406 -35.96 39.90 43.94
CA GLY A 406 -35.07 40.44 44.98
C GLY A 406 -33.61 39.99 44.99
N GLY A 407 -32.72 40.88 44.55
CA GLY A 407 -31.54 41.25 45.35
C GLY A 407 -30.15 40.73 44.94
N GLU A 408 -29.42 41.53 44.18
CA GLU A 408 -27.97 41.77 44.40
C GLU A 408 -27.76 42.51 45.75
N PRO A 409 -26.52 42.74 46.28
CA PRO A 409 -25.18 42.26 45.90
C PRO A 409 -24.34 41.80 47.12
N GLY A 410 -23.09 41.38 46.91
CA GLY A 410 -22.10 41.39 48.00
C GLY A 410 -20.92 40.42 47.88
N GLN A 411 -19.85 40.86 47.21
CA GLN A 411 -18.50 40.40 47.52
C GLN A 411 -18.11 40.75 48.97
N PRO A 412 -17.20 39.98 49.56
CA PRO A 412 -16.18 40.59 50.40
C PRO A 412 -14.75 40.14 50.04
N PRO A 413 -13.73 40.93 50.45
CA PRO A 413 -12.39 40.90 49.90
C PRO A 413 -11.41 40.10 50.77
N GLN A 414 -10.43 39.45 50.14
CA GLN A 414 -8.98 39.73 50.20
C GLN A 414 -8.20 38.62 49.49
#